data_AF-A0A8S9IZS5-F1
#
_entry.id   AF-A0A8S9IZS5-F1
#
_cell.length_a   1.000
_cell.length_b   1.000
_cell.length_c   1.000
_cell.angle_alpha   90.00
_cell.angle_beta   90.00
_cell.angle_gamma   90.00
#
_symmetry.space_group_name_H-M   'P 1'
#
loop_
_entity.id
_entity.type
_entity.pdbx_description
1 polymer ?
#
loop_
_entity_poly.entity_id
_entity_poly.type
_entity_poly.pdbx_seq_one_letter_code
_entity_poly.pdbx_strand_id
1 'polypeptide(L)'
;MSSKTRTMMPTWHIDAWINVLRERYDANPQHFKSERMCFLDHLFAQLWRFNYKDFKDSERDQDGLGRRLPGGAWNYYAGTIPSFCQSNKVWGTYIDDVYAPVNYNDTHWIAMWISIPKRHIVVWDSICSSISPEELVVVMEPFLCMVPYLLVECASSDEQRAQYSLEPFTYERPTNIPPARAGDCGV
;
A
#
# COMPACT_ATOMS: atom_id res chain seq x y z
N MET A 1 -38.42 -15.10 -5.88
CA MET A 1 -37.00 -15.32 -5.56
C MET A 1 -36.41 -13.97 -5.20
N SER A 2 -36.13 -13.73 -3.92
CA SER A 2 -35.49 -12.49 -3.47
C SER A 2 -34.03 -12.53 -3.94
N SER A 3 -33.66 -11.57 -4.79
CA SER A 3 -32.26 -11.26 -5.10
C SER A 3 -31.59 -10.88 -3.78
N LYS A 4 -30.76 -11.75 -3.23
CA LYS A 4 -29.82 -11.36 -2.17
C LYS A 4 -28.82 -10.41 -2.81
N THR A 5 -29.04 -9.10 -2.64
CA THR A 5 -28.04 -8.09 -2.96
C THR A 5 -26.78 -8.45 -2.17
N ARG A 6 -25.73 -8.88 -2.87
CA ARG A 6 -24.47 -9.28 -2.24
C ARG A 6 -23.81 -8.02 -1.68
N THR A 7 -23.73 -7.92 -0.36
CA THR A 7 -23.11 -6.79 0.34
C THR A 7 -21.59 -6.89 0.23
N MET A 8 -20.92 -5.76 0.00
CA MET A 8 -19.46 -5.65 -0.04
C MET A 8 -18.83 -6.25 1.23
N MET A 9 -17.65 -6.87 1.12
CA MET A 9 -16.91 -7.33 2.30
C MET A 9 -16.55 -6.17 3.24
N PRO A 10 -17.01 -6.21 4.50
CA PRO A 10 -16.57 -5.30 5.54
C PRO A 10 -15.04 -5.28 5.71
N THR A 11 -14.50 -4.15 6.14
CA THR A 11 -13.07 -3.94 6.41
C THR A 11 -12.43 -5.04 7.27
N TRP A 12 -13.13 -5.51 8.30
CA TRP A 12 -12.61 -6.57 9.18
C TRP A 12 -12.46 -7.93 8.48
N HIS A 13 -13.23 -8.21 7.43
CA HIS A 13 -13.04 -9.43 6.63
C HIS A 13 -11.78 -9.35 5.77
N ILE A 14 -11.51 -8.18 5.18
CA ILE A 14 -10.29 -7.94 4.41
C ILE A 14 -9.06 -8.07 5.31
N ASP A 15 -9.08 -7.46 6.49
CA ASP A 15 -7.98 -7.59 7.44
C ASP A 15 -7.80 -9.04 7.94
N ALA A 16 -8.89 -9.75 8.21
CA ALA A 16 -8.81 -11.16 8.58
C ALA A 16 -8.15 -12.00 7.48
N TRP A 17 -8.51 -11.76 6.21
CA TRP A 17 -7.88 -12.43 5.08
C TRP A 17 -6.39 -12.08 4.95
N ILE A 18 -6.03 -10.81 5.11
CA ILE A 18 -4.64 -10.37 5.11
C ILE A 18 -3.84 -11.01 6.25
N ASN A 19 -4.44 -11.16 7.43
CA ASN A 19 -3.81 -11.86 8.55
C ASN A 19 -3.55 -13.33 8.21
N VAL A 20 -4.48 -14.01 7.53
CA VAL A 20 -4.25 -15.38 7.03
C VAL A 20 -3.09 -15.41 6.03
N LEU A 21 -2.97 -14.42 5.14
CA LEU A 21 -1.83 -14.33 4.22
C LEU A 21 -0.51 -14.10 4.95
N ARG A 22 -0.49 -13.23 5.97
CA ARG A 22 0.69 -13.00 6.81
C ARG A 22 1.11 -14.27 7.55
N GLU A 23 0.18 -14.97 8.18
CA GLU A 23 0.45 -16.20 8.91
C GLU A 23 1.02 -17.29 7.99
N ARG A 24 0.44 -17.44 6.79
CA ARG A 24 0.96 -18.38 5.78
C ARG A 24 2.35 -18.01 5.29
N TYR A 25 2.60 -16.72 5.09
CA TYR A 25 3.91 -16.22 4.67
C TYR A 25 4.97 -16.37 5.77
N ASP A 26 4.62 -16.10 7.02
CA ASP A 26 5.49 -16.30 8.17
C ASP A 26 5.87 -17.77 8.35
N ALA A 27 4.89 -18.68 8.21
CA ALA A 27 5.12 -20.10 8.34
C ALA A 27 5.85 -20.73 7.14
N ASN A 28 5.62 -20.24 5.93
CA ASN A 28 6.12 -20.84 4.69
C ASN A 28 6.46 -19.79 3.61
N PRO A 29 7.48 -18.94 3.82
CA PRO A 29 7.81 -17.86 2.88
C PRO A 29 8.19 -18.38 1.49
N GLN A 30 8.75 -19.59 1.40
CA GLN A 30 9.14 -20.24 0.14
C GLN A 30 7.97 -20.56 -0.80
N HIS A 31 6.72 -20.56 -0.32
CA HIS A 31 5.53 -20.75 -1.17
C HIS A 31 5.07 -19.47 -1.86
N PHE A 32 5.67 -18.33 -1.52
CA PHE A 32 5.34 -17.04 -2.10
C PHE A 32 6.35 -16.67 -3.19
N LYS A 33 6.00 -15.64 -3.96
CA LYS A 33 6.80 -15.15 -5.09
C LYS A 33 8.23 -14.74 -4.66
N SER A 34 8.40 -14.26 -3.43
CA SER A 34 9.66 -13.74 -2.88
C SER A 34 9.62 -13.81 -1.37
N GLU A 35 10.78 -13.94 -0.71
CA GLU A 35 10.94 -13.83 0.75
C GLU A 35 11.22 -12.38 1.22
N ARG A 36 11.22 -11.43 0.27
CA ARG A 36 11.44 -10.00 0.48
C ARG A 36 10.14 -9.22 0.26
N MET A 37 9.02 -9.75 0.74
CA MET A 37 7.72 -9.08 0.64
C MET A 37 7.01 -8.96 1.99
N CYS A 38 6.03 -8.05 2.07
CA CYS A 38 5.14 -7.94 3.22
C CYS A 38 3.70 -7.56 2.81
N PHE A 39 2.75 -7.81 3.71
CA PHE A 39 1.35 -7.46 3.56
C PHE A 39 0.94 -6.43 4.61
N LEU A 40 0.31 -5.34 4.20
CA LEU A 40 -0.21 -4.27 5.06
C LEU A 40 -1.73 -4.35 5.19
N ASP A 41 -2.27 -3.75 6.25
CA ASP A 41 -3.71 -3.70 6.48
C ASP A 41 -4.34 -2.52 5.75
N HIS A 42 -5.67 -2.39 5.84
CA HIS A 42 -6.37 -1.26 5.23
C HIS A 42 -6.04 0.11 5.85
N LEU A 43 -5.59 0.14 7.12
CA LEU A 43 -5.31 1.39 7.83
C LEU A 43 -4.14 2.13 7.18
N PHE A 44 -3.16 1.40 6.66
CA PHE A 44 -2.08 1.99 5.85
C PHE A 44 -2.66 2.89 4.75
N ALA A 45 -3.52 2.34 3.88
CA ALA A 45 -4.06 3.07 2.74
C ALA A 45 -4.96 4.24 3.17
N GLN A 46 -5.76 4.03 4.22
CA GLN A 46 -6.67 5.05 4.74
C GLN A 46 -5.91 6.25 5.33
N LEU A 47 -4.92 6.00 6.21
CA LEU A 47 -4.14 7.06 6.86
C LEU A 47 -3.32 7.87 5.86
N TRP A 48 -2.71 7.20 4.88
CA TRP A 48 -1.90 7.88 3.87
C TRP A 48 -2.72 8.81 2.99
N ARG A 49 -3.90 8.38 2.56
CA ARG A 49 -4.82 9.23 1.79
C ARG A 49 -5.35 10.38 2.63
N PHE A 50 -5.73 10.11 3.89
CA PHE A 50 -6.28 11.12 4.79
C PHE A 50 -5.26 12.22 5.12
N ASN A 51 -4.02 11.85 5.43
CA ASN A 51 -2.96 12.80 5.82
C ASN A 51 -2.18 13.41 4.64
N TYR A 52 -2.54 13.12 3.40
CA TYR A 52 -1.79 13.63 2.24
C TYR A 52 -1.80 15.16 2.14
N LYS A 53 -2.92 15.80 2.50
CA LYS A 53 -2.99 17.26 2.53
C LYS A 53 -1.99 17.84 3.54
N ASP A 54 -1.94 17.30 4.74
CA ASP A 54 -0.99 17.73 5.78
C ASP A 54 0.45 17.53 5.33
N PHE A 55 0.75 16.39 4.67
CA PHE A 55 2.06 16.13 4.08
C PHE A 55 2.44 17.16 3.01
N LYS A 56 1.49 17.59 2.17
CA LYS A 56 1.73 18.61 1.13
C LYS A 56 1.95 20.00 1.72
N ASP A 57 1.17 20.34 2.73
CA ASP A 57 1.15 21.67 3.34
C ASP A 57 2.28 21.86 4.38
N SER A 58 2.92 20.78 4.86
CA SER A 58 4.05 20.89 5.78
C SER A 58 5.29 21.51 5.14
N GLU A 59 5.95 22.39 5.90
CA GLU A 59 7.20 23.02 5.51
C GLU A 59 8.30 21.99 5.26
N ARG A 60 9.19 22.30 4.32
CA ARG A 60 10.41 21.52 4.09
C ARG A 60 11.56 22.14 4.88
N ASP A 61 12.43 21.29 5.41
CA ASP A 61 13.72 21.73 5.95
C ASP A 61 14.73 22.04 4.83
N GLN A 62 15.98 22.35 5.22
CA GLN A 62 17.05 22.73 4.30
C GLN A 62 17.45 21.63 3.32
N ASP A 63 17.17 20.36 3.67
CA ASP A 63 17.48 19.20 2.85
C ASP A 63 16.28 18.78 1.96
N GLY A 64 15.19 19.54 2.00
CA GLY A 64 13.94 19.20 1.32
C GLY A 64 13.10 18.15 2.05
N LEU A 65 13.51 17.77 3.26
CA LEU A 65 12.88 16.83 4.18
C LEU A 65 12.00 17.58 5.20
N GLY A 66 11.72 16.98 6.37
CA GLY A 66 10.90 17.59 7.44
C GLY A 66 9.38 17.57 7.22
N ARG A 67 8.88 16.97 6.12
CA ARG A 67 7.43 16.86 5.89
C ARG A 67 6.77 15.93 6.88
N ARG A 68 5.54 16.28 7.28
CA ARG A 68 4.79 15.49 8.26
C ARG A 68 4.22 14.23 7.61
N LEU A 69 4.79 13.09 7.95
CA LEU A 69 4.28 11.77 7.58
C LEU A 69 3.10 11.33 8.48
N PRO A 70 2.24 10.41 8.01
CA PRO A 70 1.17 9.84 8.81
C PRO A 70 1.72 9.14 10.06
N GLY A 71 0.93 9.15 11.15
CA GLY A 71 1.26 8.39 12.34
C GLY A 71 1.48 6.91 12.01
N GLY A 72 2.55 6.32 12.56
CA GLY A 72 2.92 4.93 12.30
C GLY A 72 3.66 4.67 10.99
N ALA A 73 3.93 5.70 10.16
CA ALA A 73 4.68 5.51 8.91
C ALA A 73 6.06 4.86 9.13
N TRP A 74 6.80 5.29 10.17
CA TRP A 74 8.04 4.64 10.60
C TRP A 74 7.81 3.19 11.03
N ASN A 75 6.72 2.90 11.73
CA ASN A 75 6.43 1.55 12.19
C ASN A 75 6.15 0.59 11.03
N TYR A 76 5.46 1.05 9.97
CA TYR A 76 5.28 0.30 8.73
C TYR A 76 6.62 0.08 8.03
N TYR A 77 7.42 1.14 7.88
CA TYR A 77 8.75 1.09 7.29
C TYR A 77 9.65 0.07 7.99
N ALA A 78 9.64 0.04 9.32
CA ALA A 78 10.42 -0.87 10.14
C ALA A 78 9.82 -2.29 10.25
N GLY A 79 8.61 -2.52 9.73
CA GLY A 79 7.92 -3.82 9.82
C GLY A 79 7.42 -4.17 11.22
N THR A 80 7.21 -3.17 12.08
CA THR A 80 6.68 -3.34 13.46
C THR A 80 5.16 -3.19 13.52
N ILE A 81 4.52 -2.73 12.45
CA ILE A 81 3.07 -2.84 12.29
C ILE A 81 2.76 -3.42 10.90
N PRO A 82 1.67 -4.20 10.77
CA PRO A 82 0.72 -4.54 11.84
C PRO A 82 1.29 -5.49 12.91
N SER A 83 0.72 -5.47 14.12
CA SER A 83 1.26 -6.21 15.28
C SER A 83 1.14 -7.74 15.15
N PHE A 84 0.17 -8.21 14.36
CA PHE A 84 0.02 -9.62 14.03
C PHE A 84 1.04 -10.00 12.94
N CYS A 85 1.89 -10.99 13.23
CA CYS A 85 2.98 -11.44 12.33
C CYS A 85 3.90 -10.29 11.88
N GLN A 86 4.45 -9.54 12.84
CA GLN A 86 5.45 -8.49 12.57
C GLN A 86 6.65 -9.07 11.81
N SER A 87 6.99 -8.45 10.68
CA SER A 87 8.16 -8.89 9.91
C SER A 87 9.46 -8.45 10.56
N ASN A 88 9.46 -7.31 11.27
CA ASN A 88 10.66 -6.61 11.76
C ASN A 88 11.72 -6.39 10.66
N LYS A 89 11.26 -6.29 9.42
CA LYS A 89 12.09 -6.15 8.22
C LYS A 89 11.87 -4.78 7.61
N VAL A 90 12.96 -4.01 7.58
CA VAL A 90 13.01 -2.65 7.04
C VAL A 90 12.79 -2.63 5.52
N TRP A 91 11.95 -1.71 5.05
CA TRP A 91 11.67 -1.50 3.63
C TRP A 91 12.91 -1.08 2.84
N GLY A 92 13.02 -1.60 1.62
CA GLY A 92 14.14 -1.45 0.71
C GLY A 92 15.42 -2.19 1.15
N THR A 93 15.59 -2.48 2.44
CA THR A 93 16.73 -3.27 2.94
C THR A 93 16.43 -4.77 2.90
N TYR A 94 15.28 -5.15 3.45
CA TYR A 94 14.84 -6.55 3.57
C TYR A 94 13.52 -6.82 2.84
N ILE A 95 12.75 -5.77 2.54
CA ILE A 95 11.47 -5.85 1.84
C ILE A 95 11.57 -5.04 0.54
N ASP A 96 11.31 -5.69 -0.59
CA ASP A 96 11.27 -5.06 -1.91
C ASP A 96 9.83 -4.83 -2.38
N ASP A 97 8.91 -5.74 -2.02
CA ASP A 97 7.53 -5.75 -2.49
C ASP A 97 6.55 -5.61 -1.32
N VAL A 98 5.70 -4.58 -1.37
CA VAL A 98 4.70 -4.28 -0.34
C VAL A 98 3.30 -4.41 -0.95
N TYR A 99 2.44 -5.19 -0.30
CA TYR A 99 1.06 -5.41 -0.73
C TYR A 99 0.09 -4.78 0.27
N ALA A 100 -0.89 -4.02 -0.21
CA ALA A 100 -1.89 -3.39 0.65
C ALA A 100 -3.27 -3.36 -0.03
N PRO A 101 -4.37 -3.56 0.72
CA PRO A 101 -5.70 -3.26 0.21
C PRO A 101 -5.93 -1.74 0.23
N VAL A 102 -6.74 -1.23 -0.69
CA VAL A 102 -7.21 0.16 -0.69
C VAL A 102 -8.72 0.16 -0.82
N ASN A 103 -9.39 0.83 0.11
CA ASN A 103 -10.82 1.06 0.02
C ASN A 103 -11.11 2.39 -0.67
N TYR A 104 -11.81 2.34 -1.80
CA TYR A 104 -12.31 3.49 -2.51
C TYR A 104 -13.77 3.77 -2.11
N ASN A 105 -14.00 4.94 -1.52
CA ASN A 105 -15.30 5.48 -1.12
C ASN A 105 -16.19 4.50 -0.32
N ASP A 106 -15.59 3.64 0.52
CA ASP A 106 -16.29 2.63 1.32
C ASP A 106 -17.17 1.68 0.49
N THR A 107 -16.88 1.54 -0.81
CA THR A 107 -17.73 0.82 -1.77
C THR A 107 -16.96 -0.11 -2.71
N HIS A 108 -15.65 0.09 -2.86
CA HIS A 108 -14.84 -0.72 -3.79
C HIS A 108 -13.45 -0.99 -3.23
N TRP A 109 -13.05 -2.26 -3.22
CA TRP A 109 -11.70 -2.68 -2.83
C TRP A 109 -10.83 -2.88 -4.07
N ILE A 110 -9.63 -2.33 -4.02
CA ILE A 110 -8.55 -2.61 -4.97
C ILE A 110 -7.34 -3.12 -4.19
N ALA A 111 -6.51 -3.93 -4.85
CA ALA A 111 -5.24 -4.37 -4.28
C ALA A 111 -4.10 -3.56 -4.90
N MET A 112 -3.18 -3.10 -4.04
CA MET A 112 -2.01 -2.33 -4.44
C MET A 112 -0.75 -3.15 -4.18
N TRP A 113 0.11 -3.23 -5.18
CA TRP A 113 1.46 -3.79 -5.06
C TRP A 113 2.49 -2.70 -5.36
N ILE A 114 3.23 -2.29 -4.33
CA ILE A 114 4.32 -1.34 -4.42
C ILE A 114 5.62 -2.13 -4.56
N SER A 115 6.34 -1.93 -5.67
CA SER A 115 7.68 -2.45 -5.86
C SER A 115 8.70 -1.34 -5.65
N ILE A 116 9.42 -1.40 -4.53
CA ILE A 116 10.40 -0.39 -4.12
C ILE A 116 11.56 -0.31 -5.12
N PRO A 117 12.22 -1.43 -5.51
CA PRO A 117 13.34 -1.35 -6.45
C PRO A 117 12.95 -0.80 -7.81
N LYS A 118 11.71 -1.08 -8.26
CA LYS A 118 11.19 -0.61 -9.54
C LYS A 118 10.60 0.79 -9.48
N ARG A 119 10.41 1.34 -8.28
CA ARG A 119 9.74 2.62 -8.05
C ARG A 119 8.39 2.68 -8.78
N HIS A 120 7.64 1.58 -8.68
CA HIS A 120 6.42 1.35 -9.45
C HIS A 120 5.33 0.70 -8.61
N ILE A 121 4.09 1.11 -8.83
CA ILE A 121 2.91 0.57 -8.16
C ILE A 121 1.99 -0.08 -9.19
N VAL A 122 1.63 -1.34 -8.97
CA VAL A 122 0.59 -2.03 -9.74
C VAL A 122 -0.71 -2.00 -8.95
N VAL A 123 -1.78 -1.52 -9.58
CA VAL A 123 -3.12 -1.47 -9.00
C VAL A 123 -3.99 -2.54 -9.65
N TRP A 124 -4.35 -3.56 -8.86
CA TRP A 124 -5.28 -4.59 -9.28
C TRP A 124 -6.70 -4.20 -8.92
N ASP A 125 -7.48 -3.90 -9.96
CA ASP A 125 -8.86 -3.49 -9.90
C ASP A 125 -9.71 -4.49 -10.69
N SER A 126 -10.47 -5.33 -9.98
CA SER A 126 -11.30 -6.37 -10.58
C SER A 126 -12.62 -5.85 -11.15
N ILE A 127 -12.94 -4.57 -10.92
CA ILE A 127 -14.12 -3.88 -11.46
C ILE A 127 -13.69 -2.48 -11.93
N CYS A 128 -12.92 -2.42 -13.03
CA CYS A 128 -12.33 -1.17 -13.54
C CYS A 128 -13.32 -0.02 -13.81
N SER A 129 -14.62 -0.32 -13.94
CA SER A 129 -15.67 0.70 -14.09
C SER A 129 -16.02 1.42 -12.79
N SER A 130 -15.57 0.92 -11.63
CA SER A 130 -15.87 1.49 -10.31
C SER A 130 -15.06 2.76 -9.99
N ILE A 131 -13.91 2.93 -10.64
CA ILE A 131 -13.03 4.10 -10.46
C ILE A 131 -12.63 4.61 -11.85
N SER A 132 -12.98 5.86 -12.14
CA SER A 132 -12.53 6.51 -13.38
C SER A 132 -10.99 6.68 -13.40
N PRO A 133 -10.35 6.79 -14.57
CA PRO A 133 -8.93 7.08 -14.66
C PRO A 133 -8.51 8.32 -13.86
N GLU A 134 -9.32 9.38 -13.91
CA GLU A 134 -9.04 10.66 -13.25
C GLU A 134 -9.10 10.54 -11.72
N GLU A 135 -10.10 9.82 -11.19
CA GLU A 135 -10.20 9.56 -9.76
C GLU A 135 -9.09 8.64 -9.28
N LEU A 136 -8.69 7.66 -10.09
CA LEU A 136 -7.60 6.77 -9.74
C LEU A 136 -6.28 7.53 -9.57
N VAL A 137 -6.01 8.54 -10.43
CA VAL A 137 -4.84 9.42 -10.25
C VAL A 137 -4.86 10.06 -8.86
N VAL A 138 -6.00 10.58 -8.42
CA VAL A 138 -6.16 11.22 -7.09
C VAL A 138 -5.99 10.19 -5.95
N VAL A 139 -6.51 8.97 -6.12
CA VAL A 139 -6.36 7.89 -5.14
C VAL A 139 -4.90 7.48 -4.99
N MET A 140 -4.15 7.44 -6.09
CA MET A 140 -2.77 6.95 -6.10
C MET A 140 -1.74 8.00 -5.69
N GLU A 141 -2.00 9.29 -5.95
CA GLU A 141 -1.07 10.41 -5.68
C GLU A 141 -0.38 10.35 -4.30
N PRO A 142 -1.10 10.08 -3.18
CA PRO A 142 -0.47 9.98 -1.87
C PRO A 142 0.63 8.91 -1.80
N PHE A 143 0.37 7.73 -2.36
CA PHE A 143 1.34 6.63 -2.32
C PHE A 143 2.54 6.91 -3.22
N LEU A 144 2.31 7.50 -4.40
CA LEU A 144 3.37 7.82 -5.35
C LEU A 144 4.36 8.84 -4.79
N CYS A 145 3.88 9.78 -3.98
CA CYS A 145 4.71 10.84 -3.39
C CYS A 145 5.29 10.45 -2.03
N MET A 146 4.51 9.82 -1.16
CA MET A 146 4.90 9.60 0.24
C MET A 146 5.77 8.36 0.43
N VAL A 147 5.67 7.33 -0.42
CA VAL A 147 6.53 6.14 -0.34
C VAL A 147 8.00 6.51 -0.62
N PRO A 148 8.36 7.15 -1.76
CA PRO A 148 9.74 7.57 -1.99
C PRO A 148 10.25 8.51 -0.90
N TYR A 149 9.40 9.44 -0.43
CA TYR A 149 9.75 10.33 0.67
C TYR A 149 10.11 9.55 1.94
N LEU A 150 9.27 8.60 2.35
CA LEU A 150 9.49 7.77 3.53
C LEU A 150 10.83 7.01 3.45
N LEU A 151 11.17 6.47 2.28
CA LEU A 151 12.42 5.73 2.07
C LEU A 151 13.67 6.63 2.26
N VAL A 152 13.61 7.88 1.80
CA VAL A 152 14.71 8.86 1.93
C VAL A 152 14.83 9.37 3.38
N GLU A 153 13.68 9.73 3.97
CA GLU A 153 13.58 10.25 5.34
C GLU A 153 14.07 9.22 6.37
N CYS A 154 13.68 7.96 6.20
CA CYS A 154 13.96 6.89 7.15
C CYS A 154 15.30 6.19 6.92
N ALA A 155 16.04 6.55 5.87
CA ALA A 155 17.34 5.96 5.59
C ALA A 155 18.32 6.20 6.76
N SER A 156 18.96 5.14 7.23
CA SER A 156 19.85 5.19 8.41
C SER A 156 21.26 5.69 8.11
N SER A 157 21.63 5.80 6.84
CA SER A 157 22.95 6.31 6.41
C SER A 157 22.84 7.06 5.09
N ASP A 158 23.85 7.88 4.79
CA ASP A 158 23.93 8.62 3.53
C ASP A 158 24.07 7.70 2.32
N GLU A 159 24.77 6.56 2.46
CA GLU A 159 24.88 5.57 1.37
C GLU A 159 23.53 4.91 1.05
N GLN A 160 22.71 4.65 2.08
CA GLN A 160 21.36 4.12 1.86
C GLN A 160 20.46 5.20 1.25
N ARG A 161 20.53 6.44 1.75
CA ARG A 161 19.76 7.57 1.24
C ARG A 161 20.07 7.83 -0.24
N ALA A 162 21.33 7.70 -0.64
CA ALA A 162 21.78 7.88 -2.02
C ALA A 162 21.19 6.86 -3.01
N GLN A 163 20.62 5.74 -2.53
CA GLN A 163 19.93 4.75 -3.37
C GLN A 163 18.49 5.17 -3.72
N TYR A 164 17.94 6.14 -2.99
CA TYR A 164 16.56 6.60 -3.15
C TYR A 164 16.50 7.98 -3.78
N SER A 165 15.34 8.27 -4.36
CA SER A 165 15.01 9.57 -4.95
C SER A 165 13.62 10.00 -4.48
N LEU A 166 13.48 11.31 -4.25
CA LEU A 166 12.22 11.96 -3.89
C LEU A 166 11.25 12.08 -5.08
N GLU A 167 11.68 11.76 -6.31
CA GLU A 167 10.79 11.73 -7.46
C GLU A 167 9.59 10.81 -7.18
N PRO A 168 8.38 11.14 -7.66
CA PRO A 168 7.24 10.25 -7.49
C PRO A 168 7.47 8.88 -8.11
N PHE A 169 6.89 7.84 -7.50
CA PHE A 169 6.80 6.54 -8.15
C PHE A 169 5.85 6.61 -9.36
N THR A 170 6.01 5.65 -10.25
CA THR A 170 5.07 5.44 -11.37
C THR A 170 4.00 4.42 -10.97
N TYR A 171 2.89 4.35 -11.71
CA TYR A 171 1.90 3.30 -11.49
C TYR A 171 1.23 2.84 -12.78
N GLU A 172 0.66 1.64 -12.72
CA GLU A 172 -0.21 1.08 -13.76
C GLU A 172 -1.45 0.43 -13.17
N ARG A 173 -2.54 0.40 -13.95
CA ARG A 173 -3.73 -0.41 -13.69
C ARG A 173 -3.88 -1.43 -14.83
N PRO A 174 -3.46 -2.70 -14.65
CA PRO A 174 -3.58 -3.71 -15.68
C PRO A 174 -5.04 -3.98 -16.06
N THR A 175 -5.31 -4.19 -17.34
CA THR A 175 -6.67 -4.43 -17.86
C THR A 175 -6.97 -5.92 -18.08
N ASN A 176 -5.98 -6.78 -17.92
CA ASN A 176 -6.06 -8.24 -18.15
C ASN A 176 -6.43 -9.04 -16.88
N ILE A 177 -7.09 -8.40 -15.91
CA ILE A 177 -7.50 -9.02 -14.65
C ILE A 177 -8.88 -9.67 -14.85
N PRO A 178 -9.11 -10.92 -14.37
CA PRO A 178 -10.43 -11.53 -14.41
C PRO A 178 -11.47 -10.63 -13.73
N PRO A 179 -12.57 -10.28 -14.41
CA PRO A 179 -13.56 -9.37 -13.85
C PRO A 179 -14.32 -10.01 -12.69
N ALA A 180 -14.47 -9.28 -11.59
CA ALA A 180 -15.31 -9.67 -10.47
C ALA A 180 -16.74 -9.14 -10.64
N ARG A 181 -17.69 -9.73 -9.91
CA ARG A 181 -19.07 -9.19 -9.83
C ARG A 181 -19.13 -8.12 -8.74
N ALA A 182 -20.15 -7.25 -8.81
CA ALA A 182 -20.41 -6.29 -7.75
C ALA A 182 -20.56 -7.00 -6.39
N GLY A 183 -19.83 -6.51 -5.38
CA GLY A 183 -19.74 -7.12 -4.06
C GLY A 183 -18.61 -8.14 -3.89
N ASP A 184 -17.96 -8.59 -4.98
CA ASP A 184 -16.88 -9.59 -4.96
C ASP A 184 -15.48 -8.98 -5.11
N CYS A 185 -15.34 -7.65 -5.21
CA CYS A 185 -14.05 -7.02 -5.48
C CYS A 185 -12.98 -7.24 -4.39
N GLY A 186 -13.40 -7.61 -3.17
CA GLY A 186 -12.48 -7.97 -2.09
C GLY A 186 -12.09 -9.45 -2.03
N VAL A 187 -12.74 -10.32 -2.82
CA VAL A 187 -12.56 -11.79 -2.83
C VAL A 187 -11.50 -12.15 -3.86
#